data_AF-A0A7C8MTQ9-F1
#
_entry.id   AF-A0A7C8MTQ9-F1
#
_cell.length_a   1.000
_cell.length_b   1.000
_cell.length_c   1.000
_cell.angle_alpha   90.00
_cell.angle_beta   90.00
_cell.angle_gamma   90.00
#
_symmetry.space_group_name_H-M   'P 1'
#
loop_
_entity.id
_entity.type
_entity.pdbx_description
1 polymer ?
#
loop_
_entity_poly.entity_id
_entity_poly.type
_entity_poly.pdbx_seq_one_letter_code
_entity_poly.pdbx_strand_id
1 'polypeptide(L)'
;MPKPVEIDLIPWDHTSEAHITRMITQRKACGWAASEVVSSWVPRAEQGLKTMFWVVLADSFQDREEFLQAHKERFPDETYSLKDTAQFLNLVPRGPTDADFVPVGHVALNKGPTPDLERHVQSLLPEEGVYWITSLFISPTIQRQGIGRAVMSLVESLVAQPSDTNGGPDEGDSKAALSGPSQHSTRHPRSGR
;
A
#
# COMPACT_ATOMS: atom_id res chain seq x y z
N MET A 1 -5.63 -29.93 -10.90
CA MET A 1 -5.46 -28.52 -11.31
C MET A 1 -4.09 -28.06 -10.80
N PRO A 2 -3.30 -27.30 -11.57
CA PRO A 2 -2.06 -26.74 -11.04
C PRO A 2 -2.37 -25.86 -9.82
N LYS A 3 -1.49 -25.89 -8.81
CA LYS A 3 -1.63 -25.07 -7.60
C LYS A 3 -1.62 -23.58 -8.00
N PRO A 4 -2.46 -22.72 -7.41
CA PRO A 4 -2.45 -21.30 -7.72
C PRO A 4 -1.08 -20.69 -7.41
N VAL A 5 -0.64 -19.73 -8.24
CA VAL A 5 0.53 -18.92 -7.91
C VAL A 5 0.19 -18.00 -6.74
N GLU A 6 1.07 -17.98 -5.75
CA GLU A 6 0.95 -17.18 -4.54
C GLU A 6 1.94 -16.01 -4.62
N ILE A 7 1.46 -14.79 -4.38
CA ILE A 7 2.26 -13.56 -4.45
C ILE A 7 1.91 -12.65 -3.29
N ASP A 8 2.81 -11.71 -3.01
CA ASP A 8 2.61 -10.59 -2.12
C ASP A 8 2.66 -9.27 -2.90
N LEU A 9 1.90 -8.28 -2.41
CA LEU A 9 1.98 -6.90 -2.86
C LEU A 9 2.62 -6.05 -1.76
N ILE A 10 3.85 -5.63 -1.99
CA ILE A 10 4.59 -4.77 -1.05
C ILE A 10 4.50 -3.33 -1.55
N PRO A 11 4.10 -2.34 -0.72
CA PRO A 11 3.99 -0.97 -1.17
C PRO A 11 5.34 -0.42 -1.68
N TRP A 12 5.27 0.35 -2.77
CA TRP A 12 6.42 1.10 -3.24
C TRP A 12 6.65 2.31 -2.34
N ASP A 13 7.84 2.40 -1.76
CA ASP A 13 8.24 3.54 -0.93
C ASP A 13 8.86 4.64 -1.78
N HIS A 14 8.09 5.70 -2.03
CA HIS A 14 8.52 6.86 -2.81
C HIS A 14 9.56 7.74 -2.09
N THR A 15 9.86 7.46 -0.82
CA THR A 15 10.91 8.16 -0.05
C THR A 15 12.23 7.38 0.00
N SER A 16 12.21 6.10 -0.41
CA SER A 16 13.38 5.23 -0.41
C SER A 16 14.13 5.28 -1.74
N GLU A 17 15.39 5.72 -1.71
CA GLU A 17 16.25 5.78 -2.90
C GLU A 17 16.38 4.41 -3.59
N ALA A 18 16.43 3.33 -2.82
CA ALA A 18 16.52 1.96 -3.35
C ALA A 18 15.24 1.57 -4.14
N HIS A 19 14.06 1.93 -3.62
CA HIS A 19 12.79 1.69 -4.29
C HIS A 19 12.64 2.55 -5.55
N ILE A 20 13.01 3.82 -5.49
CA ILE A 20 12.97 4.72 -6.65
C ILE A 20 13.92 4.20 -7.75
N THR A 21 15.14 3.84 -7.38
CA THR A 21 16.15 3.31 -8.30
C THR A 21 15.67 2.02 -8.95
N ARG A 22 15.13 1.07 -8.17
CA ARG A 22 14.57 -0.16 -8.73
C ARG A 22 13.41 0.11 -9.68
N MET A 23 12.56 1.08 -9.37
CA MET A 23 11.41 1.43 -10.24
C MET A 23 11.92 1.95 -11.58
N ILE A 24 12.91 2.85 -11.57
CA ILE A 24 13.56 3.33 -12.80
C ILE A 24 14.12 2.16 -13.62
N THR A 25 14.82 1.21 -12.98
CA THR A 25 15.34 0.01 -13.65
C THR A 25 14.24 -0.81 -14.33
N GLN A 26 13.15 -1.13 -13.60
CA GLN A 26 12.02 -1.88 -14.20
C GLN A 26 11.32 -1.10 -15.31
N ARG A 27 11.20 0.22 -15.20
CA ARG A 27 10.62 1.06 -16.26
C ARG A 27 11.48 1.10 -17.51
N LYS A 28 12.81 1.09 -17.37
CA LYS A 28 13.75 0.93 -18.49
C LYS A 28 13.60 -0.46 -19.13
N ALA A 29 13.52 -1.51 -18.33
CA ALA A 29 13.31 -2.88 -18.80
C ALA A 29 11.96 -3.06 -19.55
N CYS A 30 10.90 -2.42 -19.04
CA CYS A 30 9.58 -2.35 -19.68
C CYS A 30 9.57 -1.47 -20.94
N GLY A 31 10.57 -0.62 -21.14
CA GLY A 31 10.68 0.29 -22.28
C GLY A 31 9.78 1.54 -22.21
N TRP A 32 9.29 1.93 -21.02
CA TRP A 32 8.30 3.02 -20.91
C TRP A 32 8.46 3.90 -19.67
N ALA A 33 8.47 5.22 -19.87
CA ALA A 33 8.38 6.29 -18.86
C ALA A 33 9.34 6.21 -17.66
N ALA A 34 10.56 5.70 -17.85
CA ALA A 34 11.57 5.70 -16.78
C ALA A 34 11.91 7.13 -16.30
N SER A 35 11.85 8.12 -17.19
CA SER A 35 12.09 9.54 -16.87
C SER A 35 10.98 10.18 -16.02
N GLU A 36 9.80 9.57 -15.93
CA GLU A 36 8.67 10.09 -15.17
C GLU A 36 8.69 9.70 -13.69
N VAL A 37 9.48 8.67 -13.31
CA VAL A 37 9.46 8.13 -11.95
C VAL A 37 9.74 9.24 -10.93
N VAL A 38 10.84 9.98 -11.11
CA VAL A 38 11.23 11.06 -10.20
C VAL A 38 10.42 12.33 -10.44
N SER A 39 10.23 12.71 -11.71
CA SER A 39 9.65 14.01 -12.07
C SER A 39 8.13 14.10 -11.89
N SER A 40 7.43 12.96 -11.89
CA SER A 40 5.97 12.89 -11.87
C SER A 40 5.45 11.93 -10.82
N TRP A 41 5.99 10.71 -10.73
CA TRP A 41 5.36 9.67 -9.92
C TRP A 41 5.63 9.83 -8.41
N VAL A 42 6.84 10.24 -8.02
CA VAL A 42 7.16 10.57 -6.63
C VAL A 42 6.25 11.69 -6.09
N PRO A 43 6.14 12.88 -6.73
CA PRO A 43 5.22 13.93 -6.25
C PRO A 43 3.75 13.50 -6.18
N ARG A 44 3.30 12.65 -7.11
CA ARG A 44 1.93 12.13 -7.08
C ARG A 44 1.71 11.12 -5.97
N ALA A 45 2.72 10.33 -5.63
CA ALA A 45 2.66 9.40 -4.50
C ALA A 45 2.63 10.14 -3.17
N GLU A 46 3.42 11.21 -3.02
CA GLU A 46 3.38 12.11 -1.85
C GLU A 46 1.97 12.70 -1.63
N GLN A 47 1.26 13.01 -2.71
CA GLN A 47 -0.11 13.54 -2.68
C GLN A 47 -1.19 12.45 -2.58
N GLY A 48 -0.83 11.17 -2.55
CA GLY A 48 -1.78 10.04 -2.56
C GLY A 48 -2.57 9.87 -3.85
N LEU A 49 -2.15 10.51 -4.93
CA LEU A 49 -2.77 10.41 -6.26
C LEU A 49 -2.25 9.21 -7.06
N LYS A 50 -1.14 8.62 -6.62
CA LYS A 50 -0.54 7.43 -7.21
C LYS A 50 -0.03 6.49 -6.14
N THR A 51 -0.65 5.32 -6.04
CA THR A 51 -0.21 4.24 -5.17
C THR A 51 0.41 3.15 -6.04
N MET A 52 1.55 2.61 -5.64
CA MET A 52 2.24 1.55 -6.39
C MET A 52 2.62 0.41 -5.46
N PHE A 53 2.68 -0.79 -6.03
CA PHE A 53 3.09 -2.00 -5.34
C PHE A 53 4.11 -2.75 -6.16
N TRP A 54 5.09 -3.30 -5.47
CA TRP A 54 5.92 -4.38 -5.96
C TRP A 54 5.13 -5.67 -6.00
N VAL A 55 5.30 -6.44 -7.07
CA VAL A 55 4.83 -7.81 -7.16
C VAL A 55 5.97 -8.72 -6.74
N VAL A 56 5.75 -9.51 -5.68
CA VAL A 56 6.74 -10.41 -5.08
C VAL A 56 6.17 -11.82 -5.05
N LEU A 57 7.00 -12.82 -5.35
CA LEU A 57 6.59 -14.22 -5.20
C LEU A 57 6.59 -14.58 -3.72
N ALA A 58 5.46 -15.08 -3.21
CA ALA A 58 5.30 -15.42 -1.80
C ALA A 58 6.25 -16.56 -1.41
N ASP A 59 6.74 -16.56 -0.17
CA ASP A 59 7.64 -17.62 0.32
C ASP A 59 6.97 -19.00 0.36
N SER A 60 5.64 -19.05 0.40
CA SER A 60 4.83 -20.28 0.31
C SER A 60 4.65 -20.80 -1.12
N PHE A 61 5.07 -20.05 -2.14
CA PHE A 61 4.95 -20.46 -3.54
C PHE A 61 6.02 -21.52 -3.88
N GLN A 62 5.55 -22.71 -4.28
CA GLN A 62 6.40 -23.88 -4.49
C GLN A 62 7.52 -23.63 -5.53
N ASP A 63 7.21 -22.94 -6.62
CA ASP A 63 8.13 -22.74 -7.74
C ASP A 63 8.85 -21.37 -7.66
N ARG A 64 8.86 -20.75 -6.47
CA ARG A 64 9.44 -19.43 -6.21
C ARG A 64 10.88 -19.32 -6.69
N GLU A 65 11.74 -20.26 -6.27
CA GLU A 65 13.17 -20.18 -6.58
C GLU A 65 13.45 -20.32 -8.07
N GLU A 66 12.72 -21.19 -8.77
CA GLU A 66 12.82 -21.33 -10.23
C GLU A 66 12.45 -20.02 -10.93
N PHE A 67 11.35 -19.40 -10.52
CA PHE A 67 10.87 -18.17 -11.13
C PHE A 67 11.77 -16.96 -10.80
N LEU A 68 12.28 -16.88 -9.57
CA LEU A 68 13.27 -15.88 -9.19
C LEU A 68 14.56 -16.04 -9.98
N GLN A 69 15.04 -17.27 -10.18
CA GLN A 69 16.22 -17.54 -10.98
C GLN A 69 16.00 -17.09 -12.43
N ALA A 70 14.88 -17.48 -13.06
CA ALA A 70 14.54 -17.06 -14.41
C ALA A 70 14.37 -15.54 -14.58
N HIS A 71 13.88 -14.84 -13.54
CA HIS A 71 13.84 -13.38 -13.52
C HIS A 71 15.25 -12.77 -13.46
N LYS A 72 16.09 -13.24 -12.52
CA LYS A 72 17.45 -12.75 -12.29
C LYS A 72 18.37 -12.93 -13.51
N GLU A 73 18.25 -14.06 -14.20
CA GLU A 73 18.99 -14.32 -15.43
C GLU A 73 18.63 -13.33 -16.55
N ARG A 74 17.35 -12.93 -16.64
CA ARG A 74 16.89 -12.00 -17.66
C ARG A 74 17.20 -10.54 -17.33
N PHE A 75 17.18 -10.20 -16.03
CA PHE A 75 17.31 -8.85 -15.50
C PHE A 75 18.44 -8.79 -14.45
N PRO A 76 19.71 -8.79 -14.89
CA PRO A 76 20.86 -8.82 -13.97
C PRO A 76 20.93 -7.59 -13.05
N ASP A 77 20.40 -6.45 -13.49
CA ASP A 77 20.30 -5.21 -12.70
C ASP A 77 19.18 -5.25 -11.63
N GLU A 78 18.39 -6.33 -11.61
CA GLU A 78 17.27 -6.53 -10.69
C GLU A 78 17.50 -7.66 -9.67
N THR A 79 18.76 -8.08 -9.50
CA THR A 79 19.11 -9.28 -8.70
C THR A 79 19.12 -9.08 -7.20
N TYR A 80 19.40 -7.87 -6.72
CA TYR A 80 19.48 -7.55 -5.28
C TYR A 80 18.09 -7.45 -4.64
N SER A 81 17.99 -7.74 -3.34
CA SER A 81 16.76 -7.53 -2.57
C SER A 81 16.54 -6.05 -2.26
N LEU A 82 15.27 -5.67 -2.13
CA LEU A 82 14.83 -4.45 -1.47
C LEU A 82 14.37 -4.79 -0.05
N LYS A 83 14.28 -3.77 0.81
CA LYS A 83 13.62 -3.86 2.12
C LYS A 83 12.24 -3.21 2.07
N ASP A 84 11.26 -3.77 2.77
CA ASP A 84 9.95 -3.11 2.95
C ASP A 84 10.10 -1.96 3.95
N THR A 85 10.38 -0.77 3.42
CA THR A 85 10.55 0.47 4.18
C THR A 85 9.30 1.35 4.17
N ALA A 86 8.24 0.93 3.47
CA ALA A 86 7.08 1.77 3.25
C ALA A 86 6.29 2.02 4.54
N GLN A 87 6.26 3.29 4.97
CA GLN A 87 5.53 3.76 6.15
C GLN A 87 4.05 4.06 5.86
N PHE A 88 3.66 4.09 4.60
CA PHE A 88 2.31 4.42 4.18
C PHE A 88 1.80 3.44 3.13
N LEU A 89 0.52 3.13 3.19
CA LEU A 89 -0.23 2.42 2.18
C LEU A 89 -1.44 3.27 1.79
N ASN A 90 -1.44 3.83 0.58
CA ASN A 90 -2.51 4.71 0.11
C ASN A 90 -2.81 5.86 1.10
N LEU A 91 -1.75 6.54 1.57
CA LEU A 91 -1.75 7.56 2.63
C LEU A 91 -2.21 7.11 4.02
N VAL A 92 -2.56 5.83 4.20
CA VAL A 92 -2.84 5.26 5.52
C VAL A 92 -1.51 4.83 6.14
N PRO A 93 -1.14 5.31 7.35
CA PRO A 93 0.06 4.87 8.03
C PRO A 93 0.09 3.34 8.23
N ARG A 94 1.25 2.74 8.05
CA ARG A 94 1.54 1.34 8.35
C ARG A 94 2.92 1.19 8.99
N GLY A 95 3.13 0.09 9.69
CA GLY A 95 4.47 -0.33 10.06
C GLY A 95 5.19 -0.95 8.86
N PRO A 96 6.38 -0.47 8.46
CA PRO A 96 7.24 -1.22 7.55
C PRO A 96 7.58 -2.59 8.17
N THR A 97 7.65 -3.64 7.36
CA THR A 97 8.01 -4.98 7.86
C THR A 97 9.53 -5.17 7.96
N ASP A 98 10.32 -4.31 7.31
CA ASP A 98 11.79 -4.41 7.17
C ASP A 98 12.29 -5.72 6.52
N ALA A 99 11.37 -6.56 6.04
CA ALA A 99 11.67 -7.81 5.37
C ALA A 99 12.33 -7.56 4.02
N ASP A 100 13.29 -8.42 3.67
CA ASP A 100 13.93 -8.42 2.36
C ASP A 100 13.03 -9.11 1.34
N PHE A 101 12.92 -8.54 0.15
CA PHE A 101 12.15 -9.11 -0.96
C PHE A 101 12.80 -8.83 -2.32
N VAL A 102 12.47 -9.66 -3.32
CA VAL A 102 12.92 -9.45 -4.71
C VAL A 102 11.68 -9.16 -5.57
N PRO A 103 11.51 -7.92 -6.08
CA PRO A 103 10.37 -7.59 -6.92
C PRO A 103 10.54 -8.22 -8.30
N VAL A 104 9.52 -8.96 -8.76
CA VAL A 104 9.44 -9.54 -10.12
C VAL A 104 8.50 -8.76 -11.03
N GLY A 105 7.96 -7.65 -10.53
CA GLY A 105 7.05 -6.78 -11.26
C GLY A 105 6.53 -5.63 -10.40
N HIS A 106 5.62 -4.84 -10.97
CA HIS A 106 4.91 -3.78 -10.27
C HIS A 106 3.51 -3.55 -10.81
N VAL A 107 2.64 -2.99 -9.98
CA VAL A 107 1.31 -2.52 -10.37
C VAL A 107 1.06 -1.13 -9.79
N ALA A 108 0.42 -0.24 -10.55
CA ALA A 108 0.10 1.11 -10.12
C ALA A 108 -1.40 1.39 -10.14
N LEU A 109 -1.88 2.01 -9.07
CA LEU A 109 -3.24 2.47 -8.87
C LEU A 109 -3.26 4.00 -8.76
N ASN A 110 -4.20 4.63 -9.46
CA ASN A 110 -4.51 6.04 -9.26
C ASN A 110 -5.91 6.18 -8.66
N LYS A 111 -6.07 7.14 -7.75
CA LYS A 111 -7.39 7.59 -7.28
C LYS A 111 -7.94 8.55 -8.32
N GLY A 112 -9.06 8.21 -8.94
CA GLY A 112 -9.67 9.00 -10.02
C GLY A 112 -8.95 8.88 -11.38
N PRO A 113 -9.61 9.27 -12.48
CA PRO A 113 -9.06 9.08 -13.83
C PRO A 113 -7.85 10.00 -14.03
N THR A 114 -6.97 9.66 -14.97
CA THR A 114 -5.97 10.64 -15.43
C THR A 114 -6.68 11.75 -16.22
N PRO A 115 -6.12 12.97 -16.32
CA PRO A 115 -6.75 14.06 -17.08
C PRO A 115 -7.13 13.70 -18.53
N ASP A 116 -6.38 12.80 -19.15
CA ASP A 116 -6.66 12.30 -20.51
C ASP A 116 -7.88 11.38 -20.57
N LEU A 117 -8.13 10.64 -19.48
CA LEU A 117 -9.21 9.68 -19.38
C LEU A 117 -10.48 10.32 -18.80
N GLU A 118 -10.33 11.31 -17.91
CA GLU A 118 -11.41 12.12 -17.33
C GLU A 118 -12.37 12.57 -18.43
N ARG A 119 -11.86 13.20 -19.51
CA ARG A 119 -12.68 13.70 -20.63
C ARG A 119 -13.54 12.64 -21.33
N HIS A 120 -13.17 11.36 -21.24
CA HIS A 120 -13.88 10.27 -21.91
C HIS A 120 -14.86 9.53 -20.98
N VAL A 121 -14.71 9.68 -19.66
CA VAL A 121 -15.43 8.86 -18.66
C VAL A 121 -16.14 9.66 -17.58
N GLN A 122 -16.05 10.99 -17.60
CA GLN A 122 -16.57 11.90 -16.55
C GLN A 122 -18.07 11.72 -16.25
N SER A 123 -18.87 11.24 -17.21
CA SER A 123 -20.30 10.97 -17.03
C SER A 123 -20.65 9.48 -16.85
N LEU A 124 -19.66 8.59 -16.91
CA LEU A 124 -19.87 7.13 -16.93
C LEU A 124 -19.53 6.45 -15.60
N LEU A 125 -18.80 7.13 -14.72
CA LEU A 125 -18.27 6.55 -13.48
C LEU A 125 -18.59 7.46 -12.29
N PRO A 126 -18.75 6.88 -11.08
CA PRO A 126 -18.86 7.67 -9.85
C PRO A 126 -17.65 8.58 -9.65
N GLU A 127 -17.88 9.75 -9.04
CA GLU A 127 -16.81 10.72 -8.71
C GLU A 127 -15.82 10.17 -7.66
N GLU A 128 -16.31 9.28 -6.78
CA GLU A 128 -15.52 8.65 -5.71
C GLU A 128 -15.60 7.12 -5.77
N GLY A 129 -14.65 6.45 -5.10
CA GLY A 129 -14.61 4.99 -5.01
C GLY A 129 -14.14 4.29 -6.29
N VAL A 130 -13.62 5.03 -7.28
CA VAL A 130 -13.08 4.49 -8.52
C VAL A 130 -11.55 4.56 -8.51
N TYR A 131 -10.92 3.39 -8.66
CA TYR A 131 -9.48 3.24 -8.78
C TYR A 131 -9.09 2.78 -10.18
N TRP A 132 -8.01 3.35 -10.70
CA TRP A 132 -7.51 3.05 -12.04
C TRP A 132 -6.19 2.32 -11.97
N ILE A 133 -6.15 1.13 -12.57
CA ILE A 133 -4.88 0.44 -12.79
C ILE A 133 -4.19 1.12 -13.98
N THR A 134 -3.11 1.85 -13.72
CA THR A 134 -2.39 2.63 -14.73
C THR A 134 -1.16 1.94 -15.29
N SER A 135 -0.63 0.96 -14.57
CA SER A 135 0.40 0.07 -15.10
C SER A 135 0.34 -1.28 -14.40
N LEU A 136 0.61 -2.33 -15.16
CA LEU A 136 0.97 -3.65 -14.67
C LEU A 136 2.17 -4.13 -15.47
N PHE A 137 3.26 -4.43 -14.78
CA PHE A 137 4.43 -5.06 -15.36
C PHE A 137 4.74 -6.31 -14.55
N ILE A 138 4.91 -7.44 -15.25
CA ILE A 138 5.38 -8.70 -14.70
C ILE A 138 6.58 -9.13 -15.55
N SER A 139 7.65 -9.58 -14.90
CA SER A 139 8.83 -10.14 -15.55
C SER A 139 8.43 -11.09 -16.70
N PRO A 140 8.81 -10.79 -17.96
CA PRO A 140 8.43 -11.57 -19.14
C PRO A 140 8.75 -13.07 -19.07
N THR A 141 9.80 -13.46 -18.35
CA THR A 141 10.22 -14.86 -18.23
C THR A 141 9.27 -15.73 -17.42
N ILE A 142 8.42 -15.12 -16.59
CA ILE A 142 7.47 -15.81 -15.71
C ILE A 142 6.01 -15.45 -16.04
N GLN A 143 5.77 -14.78 -17.16
CA GLN A 143 4.42 -14.53 -17.66
C GLN A 143 3.73 -15.82 -18.08
N ARG A 144 2.40 -15.75 -18.25
CA ARG A 144 1.52 -16.90 -18.59
C ARG A 144 1.39 -17.96 -17.49
N GLN A 145 1.89 -17.67 -16.29
CA GLN A 145 1.79 -18.55 -15.12
C GLN A 145 0.64 -18.17 -14.17
N GLY A 146 -0.14 -17.14 -14.50
CA GLY A 146 -1.27 -16.69 -13.67
C GLY A 146 -0.94 -15.59 -12.64
N ILE A 147 0.30 -15.09 -12.61
CA ILE A 147 0.72 -13.98 -11.73
C ILE A 147 -0.16 -12.74 -11.92
N GLY A 148 -0.42 -12.34 -13.17
CA GLY A 148 -1.26 -11.17 -13.45
C GLY A 148 -2.68 -11.31 -12.87
N ARG A 149 -3.26 -12.51 -12.92
CA ARG A 149 -4.56 -12.79 -12.28
C ARG A 149 -4.46 -12.63 -10.75
N ALA A 150 -3.40 -13.17 -10.14
CA ALA A 150 -3.19 -13.05 -8.71
C ALA A 150 -3.02 -11.58 -8.28
N VAL A 151 -2.29 -10.77 -9.06
CA VAL A 151 -2.14 -9.33 -8.82
C VAL A 151 -3.50 -8.64 -8.83
N MET A 152 -4.33 -8.90 -9.84
CA MET A 152 -5.66 -8.28 -9.96
C MET A 152 -6.54 -8.63 -8.76
N SER A 153 -6.59 -9.90 -8.37
CA SER A 153 -7.38 -10.33 -7.20
C SER A 153 -6.93 -9.66 -5.90
N LEU A 154 -5.61 -9.50 -5.68
CA LEU A 154 -5.10 -8.81 -4.49
C LEU A 154 -5.36 -7.31 -4.54
N VAL A 155 -5.14 -6.67 -5.68
CA VAL A 155 -5.43 -5.24 -5.87
C VAL A 155 -6.92 -4.94 -5.62
N GLU A 156 -7.82 -5.72 -6.19
CA GLU A 156 -9.26 -5.59 -6.00
C GLU A 156 -9.63 -5.75 -4.51
N SER A 157 -9.04 -6.73 -3.83
CA SER A 157 -9.24 -6.95 -2.39
C SER A 157 -8.70 -5.81 -1.53
N LEU A 158 -7.61 -5.16 -1.94
CA LEU A 158 -7.04 -4.00 -1.23
C LEU A 158 -7.94 -2.77 -1.33
N VAL A 159 -8.49 -2.50 -2.52
CA VAL A 159 -9.32 -1.30 -2.75
C VAL A 159 -10.78 -1.48 -2.33
N ALA A 160 -11.26 -2.73 -2.22
CA ALA A 160 -12.61 -3.04 -1.75
C ALA A 160 -12.78 -2.92 -0.23
N GLN A 161 -11.68 -2.76 0.52
CA GLN A 161 -11.76 -2.56 1.97
C GLN A 161 -12.36 -1.19 2.28
N PRO A 162 -13.37 -1.11 3.16
CA PRO A 162 -13.96 0.17 3.55
C PRO A 162 -12.88 1.05 4.18
N SER A 163 -12.85 2.32 3.78
CA SER A 163 -12.11 3.32 4.54
C SER A 163 -12.87 3.51 5.85
N ASP A 164 -12.27 3.12 6.98
CA ASP A 164 -12.77 3.48 8.30
C ASP A 164 -12.55 4.99 8.52
N THR A 165 -13.26 5.82 7.77
CA THR A 165 -13.48 7.24 8.07
C THR A 165 -14.83 7.37 8.75
N ASN A 166 -14.91 6.87 9.98
CA ASN A 166 -15.93 7.29 10.95
C ASN A 166 -15.29 7.29 12.35
N GLY A 167 -14.39 8.25 12.55
CA GLY A 167 -13.80 8.60 13.84
C GLY A 167 -13.94 10.10 14.07
N GLY A 168 -15.16 10.63 13.97
CA GLY A 168 -15.47 11.92 14.60
C GLY A 168 -15.37 11.75 16.12
N PRO A 169 -14.89 12.75 16.88
CA PRO A 169 -14.87 12.64 18.33
C PRO A 169 -16.32 12.53 18.81
N ASP A 170 -16.62 11.41 19.46
CA ASP A 170 -17.85 11.20 20.21
C ASP A 170 -17.81 12.16 21.40
N GLU A 171 -18.31 13.38 21.18
CA GLU A 171 -18.54 14.38 22.23
C GLU A 171 -19.80 13.95 23.01
N GLY A 172 -19.65 12.89 23.79
CA GLY A 172 -20.68 12.29 24.62
C GLY A 172 -20.46 12.60 26.10
N ASP A 173 -21.07 13.70 26.56
CA ASP A 173 -21.61 13.92 27.92
C ASP A 173 -20.82 13.35 29.13
N SER A 174 -19.83 14.10 29.63
CA SER A 174 -19.48 14.04 31.05
C SER A 174 -20.47 14.86 31.87
N LYS A 175 -21.63 14.25 32.15
CA LYS A 175 -22.60 14.75 33.12
C LYS A 175 -21.99 14.60 34.52
N ALA A 176 -21.69 15.75 35.13
CA ALA A 176 -21.33 15.84 36.53
C ALA A 176 -22.41 15.19 37.42
N ALA A 177 -22.05 14.07 38.05
CA ALA A 177 -22.83 13.46 39.12
C ALA A 177 -22.06 13.61 40.44
N LEU A 178 -22.31 14.73 41.11
CA LEU A 178 -22.07 14.88 42.53
C LEU A 178 -22.98 13.91 43.28
N SER A 179 -22.42 12.93 43.97
CA SER A 179 -23.09 12.20 45.05
C SER A 179 -22.02 11.61 45.99
N GLY A 180 -21.83 12.25 47.15
CA GLY A 180 -21.46 11.52 48.37
C GLY A 180 -22.67 10.73 48.89
N PRO A 181 -22.63 10.06 50.07
CA PRO A 181 -21.71 10.28 51.19
C PRO A 181 -21.16 8.97 51.83
N SER A 182 -20.23 9.07 52.79
CA SER A 182 -20.45 8.61 54.18
C SER A 182 -19.14 8.59 55.02
N GLN A 183 -19.06 9.57 55.91
CA GLN A 183 -18.75 9.46 57.34
C GLN A 183 -17.61 8.54 57.83
N HIS A 184 -16.57 9.16 58.39
CA HIS A 184 -16.05 8.71 59.68
C HIS A 184 -15.85 9.85 60.67
N SER A 185 -16.34 9.56 61.87
CA SER A 185 -16.57 10.43 63.01
C SER A 185 -15.33 10.45 63.89
N THR A 186 -14.87 11.63 64.30
CA THR A 186 -14.20 11.77 65.61
C THR A 186 -14.53 13.11 66.23
N ARG A 187 -14.99 13.04 67.48
CA ARG A 187 -15.51 14.12 68.33
C ARG A 187 -14.40 15.02 68.90
N HIS A 188 -14.68 16.34 68.91
CA HIS A 188 -14.60 17.36 69.99
C HIS A 188 -13.41 17.42 70.98
N PRO A 189 -13.10 18.59 71.61
CA PRO A 189 -14.06 19.64 72.01
C PRO A 189 -13.65 21.12 71.83
N ARG A 190 -14.68 21.94 72.05
CA ARG A 190 -14.75 23.40 72.23
C ARG A 190 -13.67 23.98 73.18
N SER A 191 -13.21 25.18 72.86
CA SER A 191 -13.16 26.29 73.82
C SER A 191 -13.30 27.63 73.09
N GLY A 192 -14.39 28.34 73.36
CA GLY A 192 -14.50 29.77 73.10
C GLY A 192 -14.40 30.53 74.41
N ARG A 193 -13.56 31.56 74.41
CA ARG A 193 -13.82 32.87 74.98
C ARG A 193 -13.08 33.88 74.12
#